data_AF-L1P5V5-F1
#
_entry.id   AF-L1P5V5-F1
#
_cell.length_a   1.000
_cell.length_b   1.000
_cell.length_c   1.000
_cell.angle_alpha   90.00
_cell.angle_beta   90.00
_cell.angle_gamma   90.00
#
_symmetry.space_group_name_H-M   'P 1'
#
loop_
_entity.id
_entity.type
_entity.pdbx_description
1 polymer ?
#
loop_
_entity_poly.entity_id
_entity_poly.type
_entity_poly.pdbx_seq_one_letter_code
_entity_poly.pdbx_strand_id
1 'polypeptide(L)'
;NEEEPQEKLVATTADVGATFEKNTFGLCQMQPLPGGGYKPCQAMVTQWSGAYENVTYEENNGHPLLEDSKATCPIGGKDCISIINHGQVAEITKVNIINANPAKITMINPFVNFHKLRKEMLTKPNIIEAYFTDLQG
;
A
#
# COMPACT_ATOMS: atom_id res chain seq x y z
N ASN A 1 23.06 -3.34 12.00
CA ASN A 1 22.38 -2.52 10.99
C ASN A 1 21.12 -3.25 10.57
N GLU A 2 19.94 -2.67 10.80
CA GLU A 2 18.66 -3.23 10.36
C GLU A 2 18.60 -3.16 8.83
N GLU A 3 17.96 -4.16 8.21
CA GLU A 3 17.73 -4.19 6.76
C GLU A 3 17.14 -2.85 6.34
N GLU A 4 17.76 -2.16 5.37
CA GLU A 4 17.30 -0.84 4.96
C GLU A 4 15.81 -0.93 4.63
N PRO A 5 14.97 -0.02 5.16
CA PRO A 5 13.55 -0.04 4.88
C PRO A 5 13.37 0.02 3.37
N GLN A 6 12.90 -1.08 2.77
CA GLN A 6 12.62 -1.09 1.35
C GLN A 6 11.61 0.04 1.09
N GLU A 7 11.99 1.00 0.25
CA GLU A 7 11.14 2.11 -0.14
C GLU A 7 9.90 1.55 -0.85
N LYS A 8 8.80 1.41 -0.10
CA LYS A 8 7.50 1.05 -0.67
C LYS A 8 6.91 2.33 -1.24
N LEU A 9 6.67 2.33 -2.54
CA LEU A 9 5.96 3.42 -3.21
C LEU A 9 4.55 3.53 -2.63
N VAL A 10 4.14 4.75 -2.32
CA VAL A 10 2.82 5.08 -1.78
C VAL A 10 2.17 6.09 -2.71
N ALA A 11 0.93 5.80 -3.10
CA ALA A 11 0.11 6.76 -3.82
C ALA A 11 -0.45 7.80 -2.84
N THR A 12 -0.49 9.05 -3.27
CA THR A 12 -0.84 10.21 -2.46
C THR A 12 -1.85 11.11 -3.16
N THR A 13 -2.42 12.06 -2.43
CA THR A 13 -3.29 13.10 -3.00
C THR A 13 -2.60 13.99 -4.04
N ALA A 14 -1.26 13.99 -4.10
CA ALA A 14 -0.50 14.72 -5.10
C ALA A 14 -0.45 14.00 -6.46
N ASP A 15 -0.83 12.72 -6.54
CA ASP A 15 -0.85 11.93 -7.78
C ASP A 15 -2.07 12.28 -8.64
N VAL A 16 -2.01 13.45 -9.27
CA VAL A 16 -3.03 14.01 -10.15
C VAL A 16 -2.54 14.14 -11.60
N GLY A 17 -3.46 14.26 -12.54
CA GLY A 17 -3.19 14.34 -13.98
C GLY A 17 -3.27 12.98 -14.67
N ALA A 18 -2.44 12.79 -15.70
CA ALA A 18 -2.33 11.54 -16.45
C ALA A 18 -1.28 10.64 -15.79
N THR A 19 -1.57 10.16 -14.58
CA THR A 19 -0.67 9.34 -13.76
C THR A 19 -0.69 7.85 -14.14
N PHE A 20 -1.67 7.43 -14.94
CA PHE A 20 -1.83 6.05 -15.35
C PHE A 20 -1.23 5.74 -16.71
N GLU A 21 -0.79 4.50 -16.90
CA GLU A 21 -0.30 4.02 -18.19
C GLU A 21 -1.41 4.03 -19.27
N LYS A 22 -0.99 4.08 -20.54
CA LYS A 22 -1.93 4.04 -21.66
C LYS A 22 -2.67 2.70 -21.65
N ASN A 23 -3.99 2.76 -21.87
CA ASN A 23 -4.91 1.60 -21.93
C ASN A 23 -5.13 0.86 -20.59
N THR A 24 -4.78 1.44 -19.43
CA THR A 24 -5.15 0.86 -18.12
C THR A 24 -6.66 0.90 -17.87
N PHE A 25 -7.38 1.79 -18.53
CA PHE A 25 -8.84 1.94 -18.39
C PHE A 25 -9.57 1.41 -19.61
N GLY A 26 -10.75 0.82 -19.36
CA GLY A 26 -11.66 0.35 -20.40
C GLY A 26 -12.40 1.48 -21.11
N LEU A 27 -13.64 1.20 -21.51
CA LEU A 27 -14.49 2.19 -22.20
C LEU A 27 -15.20 3.11 -21.19
N CYS A 28 -15.27 4.41 -21.51
CA CYS A 28 -16.01 5.38 -20.71
C CYS A 28 -17.49 5.41 -21.10
N GLN A 29 -18.36 4.87 -20.23
CA GLN A 29 -19.81 4.85 -20.46
C GLN A 29 -20.44 6.25 -20.60
N MET A 30 -19.76 7.28 -20.09
CA MET A 30 -20.22 8.67 -20.19
C MET A 30 -19.81 9.34 -21.51
N GLN A 31 -19.09 8.64 -22.39
CA GLN A 31 -18.73 9.15 -23.72
C GLN A 31 -19.21 8.20 -24.83
N PRO A 32 -20.52 8.17 -25.12
CA PRO A 32 -21.06 7.39 -26.22
C PRO A 32 -20.62 7.92 -27.59
N LEU A 33 -20.47 7.02 -28.56
CA LEU A 33 -20.15 7.35 -29.96
C LEU A 33 -21.40 7.29 -30.85
N PRO A 34 -21.50 8.16 -31.89
CA PRO A 34 -22.54 8.02 -32.89
C PRO A 34 -22.35 6.70 -33.64
N GLY A 35 -23.37 5.83 -33.63
CA GLY A 35 -23.31 4.49 -34.22
C GLY A 35 -23.11 3.34 -33.23
N GLY A 36 -23.06 3.63 -31.93
CA GLY A 36 -22.95 2.62 -30.87
C GLY A 36 -21.53 2.46 -30.34
N GLY A 37 -21.43 2.03 -29.08
CA GLY A 37 -20.15 1.94 -28.36
C GLY A 37 -19.77 3.21 -27.62
N TYR A 38 -18.56 3.20 -27.05
CA TYR A 38 -18.07 4.21 -26.12
C TYR A 38 -16.61 4.55 -26.44
N LYS A 39 -16.18 5.78 -26.15
CA LYS A 39 -14.77 6.15 -26.27
C LYS A 39 -13.92 5.45 -25.20
N PRO A 40 -12.62 5.19 -25.48
CA PRO A 40 -11.68 4.78 -24.44
C PRO A 40 -11.65 5.79 -23.30
N CYS A 41 -11.60 5.31 -22.06
CA CYS A 41 -11.54 6.17 -20.89
C CYS A 41 -10.16 6.82 -20.76
N GLN A 42 -10.14 8.15 -20.80
CA GLN A 42 -8.96 8.96 -20.45
C GLN A 42 -9.10 9.35 -18.98
N ALA A 43 -8.60 8.50 -18.08
CA ALA A 43 -8.64 8.76 -16.65
C ALA A 43 -7.59 9.83 -16.29
N MET A 44 -8.02 11.10 -16.35
CA MET A 44 -7.27 12.21 -15.78
C MET A 44 -7.78 12.48 -14.38
N VAL A 45 -6.94 12.25 -13.37
CA VAL A 45 -7.30 12.54 -11.99
C VAL A 45 -7.18 14.04 -11.75
N THR A 46 -8.25 14.67 -11.28
CA THR A 46 -8.25 16.09 -10.92
C THR A 46 -8.00 16.30 -9.44
N GLN A 47 -8.52 15.40 -8.61
CA GLN A 47 -8.36 15.40 -7.16
C GLN A 47 -8.68 14.02 -6.59
N TRP A 48 -8.14 13.77 -5.40
CA TRP A 48 -8.47 12.63 -4.56
C TRP A 48 -9.31 13.08 -3.35
N SER A 49 -10.18 12.20 -2.87
CA SER A 49 -10.95 12.36 -1.64
C SER A 49 -10.80 11.12 -0.76
N GLY A 50 -11.02 11.27 0.55
CA GLY A 50 -10.93 10.15 1.50
C GLY A 50 -9.50 9.67 1.78
N ALA A 51 -8.50 10.54 1.63
CA ALA A 51 -7.12 10.25 2.01
C ALA A 51 -6.93 10.34 3.54
N TYR A 52 -5.85 9.75 4.06
CA TYR A 52 -5.54 9.81 5.49
C TYR A 52 -4.78 11.10 5.84
N GLU A 53 -5.47 12.06 6.43
CA GLU A 53 -4.95 13.43 6.63
C GLU A 53 -3.92 13.55 7.77
N ASN A 54 -3.84 12.59 8.70
CA ASN A 54 -2.92 12.67 9.84
C ASN A 54 -1.45 12.41 9.45
N VAL A 55 -1.19 12.03 8.21
CA VAL A 55 0.16 11.84 7.66
C VAL A 55 0.28 12.69 6.38
N THR A 56 1.39 13.39 6.26
CA THR A 56 1.74 14.15 5.06
C THR A 56 3.18 13.83 4.70
N TYR A 57 3.41 13.48 3.44
CA TYR A 57 4.76 13.30 2.92
C TYR A 57 5.36 14.65 2.57
N GLU A 58 6.53 14.96 3.11
CA GLU A 58 7.19 16.26 2.90
C GLU A 58 7.63 16.47 1.44
N GLU A 59 7.89 15.39 0.70
CA GLU A 59 8.38 15.45 -0.68
C GLU A 59 7.37 16.08 -1.65
N ASN A 60 6.09 15.75 -1.51
CA ASN A 60 5.03 16.19 -2.43
C ASN A 60 3.84 16.85 -1.72
N ASN A 61 3.94 17.05 -0.40
CA ASN A 61 2.88 17.56 0.46
C ASN A 61 1.55 16.78 0.32
N GLY A 62 1.64 15.52 -0.09
CA GLY A 62 0.52 14.62 -0.35
C GLY A 62 0.17 13.79 0.88
N HIS A 63 -1.11 13.47 0.99
CA HIS A 63 -1.63 12.56 2.00
C HIS A 63 -1.75 11.14 1.43
N PRO A 64 -1.42 10.09 2.18
CA PRO A 64 -1.53 8.71 1.70
C PRO A 64 -2.98 8.35 1.37
N LEU A 65 -3.16 7.68 0.22
CA LEU A 65 -4.46 7.13 -0.18
C LEU A 65 -4.76 5.83 0.58
N LEU A 66 -6.04 5.65 0.90
CA LEU A 66 -6.62 4.47 1.54
C LEU A 66 -7.44 3.66 0.52
N GLU A 67 -7.91 2.47 0.90
CA GLU A 67 -8.71 1.62 0.00
C GLU A 67 -10.06 2.25 -0.36
N ASP A 68 -10.59 3.12 0.51
CA ASP A 68 -11.83 3.85 0.31
C ASP A 68 -11.63 5.23 -0.32
N SER A 69 -10.38 5.63 -0.59
CA SER A 69 -10.09 6.86 -1.31
C SER A 69 -10.64 6.81 -2.73
N LYS A 70 -11.14 7.96 -3.21
CA LYS A 70 -11.77 8.09 -4.54
C LYS A 70 -11.12 9.19 -5.34
N ALA A 71 -11.02 8.97 -6.65
CA ALA A 71 -10.52 9.95 -7.60
C ALA A 71 -11.65 10.57 -8.42
N THR A 72 -11.49 11.85 -8.73
CA THR A 72 -12.40 12.63 -9.58
C THR A 72 -11.83 12.74 -10.99
N CYS A 73 -12.65 12.45 -12.00
CA CYS A 73 -12.33 12.66 -13.41
C CYS A 73 -13.25 13.75 -14.00
N PRO A 74 -12.78 14.62 -14.93
CA PRO A 74 -13.60 15.66 -15.54
C PRO A 74 -14.86 15.14 -16.24
N ILE A 75 -14.82 13.89 -16.73
CA ILE A 75 -15.92 13.26 -17.46
C ILE A 75 -16.90 12.59 -16.50
N GLY A 76 -16.38 11.84 -15.52
CA GLY A 76 -17.18 11.07 -14.57
C GLY A 76 -17.73 11.87 -13.39
N GLY A 77 -17.19 13.07 -13.17
CA GLY A 77 -17.53 13.91 -12.03
C GLY A 77 -16.81 13.48 -10.75
N LYS A 78 -17.30 14.00 -9.63
CA LYS A 78 -16.70 13.81 -8.31
C LYS A 78 -16.72 12.33 -7.90
N ASP A 79 -15.58 11.85 -7.42
CA ASP A 79 -15.42 10.52 -6.80
C ASP A 79 -15.86 9.33 -7.67
N CYS A 80 -15.70 9.44 -9.00
CA CYS A 80 -16.13 8.43 -9.96
C CYS A 80 -15.13 7.27 -10.16
N ILE A 81 -13.89 7.40 -9.68
CA ILE A 81 -12.85 6.37 -9.74
C ILE A 81 -12.66 5.81 -8.32
N SER A 82 -12.70 4.48 -8.17
CA SER A 82 -12.54 3.79 -6.88
C SER A 82 -11.36 2.82 -6.92
N ILE A 83 -10.70 2.64 -5.79
CA ILE A 83 -9.62 1.67 -5.63
C ILE A 83 -10.24 0.31 -5.31
N ILE A 84 -10.06 -0.66 -6.21
CA ILE A 84 -10.54 -2.04 -6.00
C ILE A 84 -9.44 -2.91 -5.42
N ASN A 85 -8.20 -2.60 -5.79
CA ASN A 85 -7.00 -3.30 -5.33
C ASN A 85 -5.81 -2.33 -5.40
N HIS A 86 -5.09 -2.18 -4.29
CA HIS A 86 -3.89 -1.36 -4.19
C HIS A 86 -2.60 -2.14 -4.48
N GLY A 87 -2.66 -3.47 -4.68
CA GLY A 87 -1.53 -4.32 -5.04
C GLY A 87 -0.49 -4.55 -3.93
N GLN A 88 -0.54 -3.78 -2.85
CA GLN A 88 0.35 -3.95 -1.69
C GLN A 88 -0.07 -5.17 -0.86
N VAL A 89 0.91 -5.98 -0.43
CA VAL A 89 0.70 -7.10 0.49
C VAL A 89 1.19 -6.68 1.88
N ALA A 90 0.32 -6.82 2.89
CA ALA A 90 0.68 -6.54 4.27
C ALA A 90 1.78 -7.50 4.72
N GLU A 91 2.88 -6.92 5.21
CA GLU A 91 4.04 -7.67 5.66
C GLU A 91 4.17 -7.55 7.18
N ILE A 92 4.32 -8.68 7.86
CA ILE A 92 4.49 -8.71 9.31
C ILE A 92 5.94 -8.37 9.63
N THR A 93 6.16 -7.20 10.23
CA THR A 93 7.50 -6.80 10.70
C THR A 93 7.82 -7.41 12.06
N LYS A 94 9.11 -7.43 12.43
CA LYS A 94 9.56 -7.85 13.77
C LYS A 94 8.86 -7.06 14.88
N VAL A 95 8.69 -5.74 14.67
CA VAL A 95 8.01 -4.85 15.61
C VAL A 95 6.54 -5.24 15.79
N ASN A 96 5.85 -5.65 14.73
CA ASN A 96 4.47 -6.14 14.85
C ASN A 96 4.39 -7.39 15.76
N ILE A 97 5.34 -8.32 15.64
CA ILE A 97 5.38 -9.55 16.46
C ILE A 97 5.68 -9.23 17.93
N ILE A 98 6.60 -8.30 18.17
CA ILE A 98 6.98 -7.87 19.52
C ILE A 98 5.79 -7.17 20.21
N ASN A 99 5.11 -6.26 19.52
CA ASN A 99 4.04 -5.44 20.09
C ASN A 99 2.65 -6.10 20.12
N ALA A 100 2.46 -7.22 19.41
CA ALA A 100 1.17 -7.90 19.40
C ALA A 100 0.72 -8.36 20.80
N ASN A 101 -0.58 -8.59 21.00
CA ASN A 101 -1.05 -9.21 22.25
C ASN A 101 -1.00 -10.75 22.12
N PRO A 102 -0.18 -11.45 22.92
CA PRO A 102 0.00 -12.89 22.77
C PRO A 102 -1.29 -13.69 22.98
N ALA A 103 -2.15 -13.28 23.92
CA ALA A 103 -3.42 -13.96 24.16
C ALA A 103 -4.35 -13.87 22.93
N LYS A 104 -4.42 -12.70 22.28
CA LYS A 104 -5.23 -12.52 21.06
C LYS A 104 -4.72 -13.37 19.90
N ILE A 105 -3.40 -13.41 19.70
CA ILE A 105 -2.81 -14.20 18.61
C ILE A 105 -3.02 -15.70 18.84
N THR A 106 -2.90 -16.19 20.07
CA THR A 106 -3.18 -17.60 20.39
C THR A 106 -4.65 -17.96 20.19
N MET A 107 -5.59 -17.04 20.42
CA MET A 107 -7.02 -17.27 20.12
C MET A 107 -7.29 -17.35 18.61
N ILE A 108 -6.67 -16.46 17.82
CA ILE A 108 -6.85 -16.41 16.36
C ILE A 108 -6.12 -17.57 15.67
N ASN A 109 -4.92 -17.90 16.14
CA ASN A 109 -4.07 -18.93 15.55
C ASN A 109 -3.51 -19.86 16.64
N PRO A 110 -4.31 -20.84 17.12
CA PRO A 110 -3.93 -21.72 18.22
C PRO A 110 -2.83 -22.72 17.85
N PHE A 111 -2.57 -22.95 16.56
CA PHE A 111 -1.53 -23.85 16.08
C PHE A 111 -0.14 -23.20 16.08
N VAL A 112 -0.07 -21.87 16.22
CA VAL A 112 1.20 -21.15 16.35
C VAL A 112 1.51 -20.92 17.82
N ASN A 113 2.63 -21.47 18.30
CA ASN A 113 3.18 -21.10 19.60
C ASN A 113 3.79 -19.69 19.51
N PHE A 114 2.95 -18.70 19.73
CA PHE A 114 3.31 -17.30 19.56
C PHE A 114 4.39 -16.84 20.56
N HIS A 115 4.43 -17.43 21.76
CA HIS A 115 5.47 -17.15 22.74
C HIS A 115 6.85 -17.60 22.25
N LYS A 116 6.93 -18.81 21.65
CA LYS A 116 8.15 -19.30 21.02
C LYS A 116 8.56 -18.42 19.85
N LEU A 117 7.64 -18.09 18.94
CA LEU A 117 7.89 -17.22 17.79
C LEU A 117 8.45 -15.85 18.21
N ARG A 118 7.82 -15.19 19.18
CA ARG A 118 8.29 -13.90 19.70
C ARG A 118 9.68 -14.00 20.30
N LYS A 119 9.94 -15.03 21.10
CA LYS A 119 11.26 -15.25 21.70
C LYS A 119 12.33 -15.40 20.63
N GLU A 120 12.08 -16.20 19.59
CA GLU A 120 13.01 -16.37 18.46
C GLU A 120 13.30 -15.06 17.73
N MET A 121 12.31 -14.18 17.56
CA MET A 121 12.49 -12.85 16.94
C MET A 121 13.31 -11.88 17.80
N LEU A 122 13.25 -12.03 19.13
CA LEU A 122 14.03 -11.23 20.09
C LEU A 122 15.47 -11.75 20.26
N THR A 123 15.70 -13.05 20.09
CA THR A 123 16.99 -13.70 20.35
C THR A 123 17.84 -13.97 19.12
N LYS A 124 17.30 -13.83 17.90
CA LYS A 124 18.11 -13.92 16.68
C LYS A 124 18.86 -12.60 16.46
N PRO A 125 20.20 -12.54 16.62
CA PRO A 125 20.97 -11.41 16.10
C PRO A 125 20.74 -11.29 14.59
N ASN A 126 20.87 -10.08 14.04
CA ASN A 126 20.84 -9.90 12.59
C ASN A 126 21.82 -10.89 11.97
N ILE A 127 21.32 -11.69 11.04
CA ILE A 127 22.00 -12.86 10.45
C ILE A 127 23.37 -12.50 9.83
N ILE A 128 23.63 -11.21 9.62
CA ILE A 128 24.89 -10.66 9.15
C ILE A 128 26.02 -10.85 10.19
N GLU A 129 25.78 -10.68 11.50
CA GLU A 129 26.88 -10.77 12.49
C GLU A 129 27.39 -12.20 12.71
N ALA A 130 26.55 -13.22 12.46
CA ALA A 130 26.93 -14.62 12.65
C ALA A 130 27.84 -15.18 11.54
N TYR A 131 27.99 -14.50 10.39
CA TYR A 131 28.89 -14.95 9.32
C TYR A 131 30.25 -14.23 9.31
N PHE A 132 30.42 -13.15 10.07
CA PHE A 132 31.69 -12.40 10.13
C PHE A 132 32.55 -12.75 11.35
N THR A 133 32.01 -13.39 12.38
CA THR A 133 32.78 -13.81 13.58
C THR A 133 33.50 -15.14 13.41
N ASP A 134 33.16 -15.91 12.38
CA ASP A 134 33.59 -17.31 12.25
C ASP A 134 34.82 -17.48 11.34
N LEU A 135 35.41 -16.36 10.85
CA LEU A 135 36.63 -16.32 10.04
C LEU A 135 37.86 -15.78 10.78
N GLN A 136 37.77 -15.60 12.11
CA GLN A 136 38.93 -15.36 12.97
C GLN A 136 39.00 -16.43 14.06
N GLY A 137 39.35 -17.65 13.64
CA GLY A 137 39.71 -18.78 14.48
C GLY A 137 40.65 -19.69 13.73
#